data_AF-N8SB91-F1
#
_entry.id   AF-N8SB91-F1
#
_cell.length_a   1.000
_cell.length_b   1.000
_cell.length_c   1.000
_cell.angle_alpha   90.00
_cell.angle_beta   90.00
_cell.angle_gamma   90.00
#
_symmetry.space_group_name_H-M   'P 1'
#
loop_
_entity.id
_entity.type
_entity.pdbx_description
1 polymer ?
#
loop_
_entity_poly.entity_id
_entity_poly.type
_entity_poly.pdbx_seq_one_letter_code
_entity_poly.pdbx_strand_id
1 'polypeptide(L)'
;MLAQDFDIQSKTDHYLINVLPSCEGSLATSHFNKPGFRRFLAYLLLNKNIRASYESIAQQCQAFESINNTVRTWNFSFIPPNLTDVNIEAHGYYDRLTNTFKIDEIIGFSGLSTHIDKPVYFHHDKFSKASKKSGNTSTIPPKPNHAEPKLNDEEEATPSNKPTIVDGPTTLLDFDDPFETGKVADKTGSKNAVIVDDAQEYIDELIGDVNADEPGIGGTVKAGDFEGYEDQTDDAHLYLDRFSAFIKMLYKLEEKYGIQYSLTLKVLPEVEGFTKHLKSDNNPRCIAEVHFLHQGQHFILLEVDTSDNATRLSTQLLIIKDMNCWEEDYEKIRKFVIQKTLNWPHSFIKKIAVQQVRFNHPRLEEHGQQIAIEDLESWASRIYNKLIIFDNK
;
A
#
# COMPACT_ATOMS: atom_id res chain seq x y z
N MET A 1 4.16 -11.55 25.10
CA MET A 1 4.27 -12.05 23.71
C MET A 1 4.72 -10.91 22.82
N LEU A 2 3.84 -9.97 22.42
CA LEU A 2 4.21 -8.85 21.52
C LEU A 2 5.42 -7.99 21.94
N ALA A 3 5.66 -7.80 23.25
CA ALA A 3 6.82 -7.03 23.72
C ALA A 3 8.18 -7.74 23.56
N GLN A 4 8.19 -9.05 23.30
CA GLN A 4 9.40 -9.80 22.93
C GLN A 4 9.73 -9.64 21.44
N ASP A 5 8.70 -9.30 20.65
CA ASP A 5 8.67 -9.28 19.19
C ASP A 5 8.81 -7.87 18.61
N PHE A 6 8.29 -6.87 19.32
CA PHE A 6 8.26 -5.48 18.87
C PHE A 6 8.66 -4.53 19.99
N ASP A 7 9.62 -3.64 19.69
CA ASP A 7 9.91 -2.46 20.51
C ASP A 7 9.28 -1.22 19.86
N ILE A 8 8.38 -0.55 20.59
CA ILE A 8 7.59 0.58 20.08
C ILE A 8 8.05 1.87 20.75
N GLN A 9 8.46 2.83 19.94
CA GLN A 9 8.91 4.14 20.38
C GLN A 9 8.00 5.23 19.81
N SER A 10 7.35 6.01 20.68
CA SER A 10 6.63 7.22 20.26
C SER A 10 7.61 8.39 20.19
N LYS A 11 7.84 8.91 18.99
CA LYS A 11 8.62 10.14 18.75
C LYS A 11 7.69 11.33 18.59
N THR A 12 8.27 12.53 18.50
CA THR A 12 7.49 13.76 18.33
C THR A 12 6.68 13.75 17.03
N ASP A 13 7.26 13.28 15.93
CA ASP A 13 6.74 13.36 14.57
C ASP A 13 6.28 12.02 13.98
N HIS A 14 6.66 10.88 14.57
CA HIS A 14 6.30 9.54 14.10
C HIS A 14 6.27 8.49 15.24
N TYR A 15 5.70 7.32 14.98
CA TYR A 15 5.95 6.11 15.75
C TYR A 15 7.02 5.27 15.06
N LEU A 16 7.96 4.72 15.82
CA LEU A 16 8.96 3.78 15.33
C LEU A 16 8.70 2.41 15.95
N ILE A 17 8.47 1.41 15.11
CA ILE A 17 8.31 0.01 15.51
C ILE A 17 9.56 -0.76 15.07
N ASN A 18 10.39 -1.14 16.04
CA ASN A 18 11.51 -2.03 15.83
C ASN A 18 11.02 -3.47 15.87
N VAL A 19 11.08 -4.15 14.73
CA VAL A 19 10.83 -5.59 14.62
C VAL A 19 12.06 -6.30 15.15
N LEU A 20 11.88 -7.18 16.15
CA LEU A 20 12.97 -7.85 16.84
C LEU A 20 13.28 -9.20 16.18
N PRO A 21 14.53 -9.71 16.30
CA PRO A 21 14.92 -10.98 15.67
C PRO A 21 14.09 -12.20 16.13
N SER A 22 13.38 -12.12 17.25
CA SER A 22 12.48 -13.19 17.70
C SER A 22 11.33 -13.45 16.73
N CYS A 23 10.92 -12.45 15.94
CA CYS A 23 9.86 -12.60 14.95
C CYS A 23 10.28 -13.37 13.70
N GLU A 24 11.59 -13.52 13.44
CA GLU A 24 12.08 -14.02 12.15
C GLU A 24 11.67 -15.47 11.85
N GLY A 25 11.34 -16.26 12.89
CA GLY A 25 10.87 -17.63 12.74
C GLY A 25 9.37 -17.76 12.47
N SER A 26 8.58 -16.72 12.71
CA SER A 26 7.11 -16.76 12.65
C SER A 26 6.49 -15.66 11.79
N LEU A 27 7.30 -14.72 11.28
CA LEU A 27 6.84 -13.62 10.44
C LEU A 27 7.84 -13.36 9.31
N ALA A 28 7.40 -13.53 8.07
CA ALA A 28 8.24 -13.21 6.91
C ALA A 28 8.56 -11.70 6.84
N THR A 29 9.84 -11.34 6.69
CA THR A 29 10.24 -9.92 6.60
C THR A 29 9.72 -9.23 5.33
N SER A 30 9.36 -9.98 4.30
CA SER A 30 8.78 -9.48 3.06
C SER A 30 7.35 -8.96 3.21
N HIS A 31 6.60 -9.36 4.25
CA HIS A 31 5.30 -8.75 4.56
C HIS A 31 5.40 -7.23 4.71
N PHE A 32 6.50 -6.73 5.27
CA PHE A 32 6.74 -5.30 5.45
C PHE A 32 6.91 -4.55 4.13
N ASN A 33 7.01 -5.23 2.99
CA ASN A 33 6.96 -4.60 1.66
C ASN A 33 5.55 -4.15 1.30
N LYS A 34 4.51 -4.76 1.87
CA LYS A 34 3.12 -4.42 1.57
C LYS A 34 2.62 -3.30 2.50
N PRO A 35 2.11 -2.18 1.97
CA PRO A 35 1.53 -1.10 2.77
C PRO A 35 0.40 -1.58 3.68
N GLY A 36 -0.50 -2.41 3.15
CA GLY A 36 -1.63 -2.95 3.91
C GLY A 36 -1.17 -3.74 5.13
N PHE A 37 -0.10 -4.53 4.98
CA PHE A 37 0.46 -5.26 6.11
C PHE A 37 1.01 -4.34 7.20
N ARG A 38 1.79 -3.34 6.79
CA ARG A 38 2.32 -2.33 7.72
C ARG A 38 1.20 -1.61 8.47
N ARG A 39 0.09 -1.29 7.80
CA ARG A 39 -1.07 -0.62 8.41
C ARG A 39 -1.78 -1.52 9.42
N PHE A 40 -2.10 -2.76 9.05
CA PHE A 40 -2.70 -3.73 9.95
C PHE A 40 -1.85 -3.97 11.19
N LEU A 41 -0.54 -4.22 11.01
CA LEU A 41 0.34 -4.48 12.14
C LEU A 41 0.48 -3.25 13.05
N ALA A 42 0.57 -2.06 12.48
CA ALA A 42 0.57 -0.83 13.27
C ALA A 42 -0.75 -0.63 14.03
N TYR A 43 -1.89 -0.91 13.40
CA TYR A 43 -3.21 -0.88 14.06
C TYR A 43 -3.27 -1.85 15.25
N LEU A 44 -2.87 -3.11 15.05
CA LEU A 44 -2.79 -4.13 16.10
C LEU A 44 -1.90 -3.69 17.28
N LEU A 45 -0.75 -3.08 16.99
CA LEU A 45 0.27 -2.77 18.00
C LEU A 45 0.01 -1.45 18.75
N LEU A 46 -0.59 -0.45 18.11
CA LEU A 46 -0.75 0.90 18.64
C LEU A 46 -2.18 1.20 19.13
N ASN A 47 -3.21 0.59 18.53
CA ASN A 47 -4.57 0.77 19.02
C ASN A 47 -4.78 -0.06 20.29
N LYS A 48 -4.94 0.63 21.43
CA LYS A 48 -5.03 -0.01 22.76
C LYS A 48 -6.19 -0.98 22.89
N ASN A 49 -7.33 -0.69 22.27
CA ASN A 49 -8.52 -1.53 22.33
C ASN A 49 -8.31 -2.86 21.58
N ILE A 50 -7.77 -2.77 20.37
CA ILE A 50 -7.43 -3.94 19.55
C ILE A 50 -6.32 -4.76 20.17
N ARG A 51 -5.25 -4.10 20.63
CA ARG A 51 -4.12 -4.76 21.29
C ARG A 51 -4.57 -5.52 22.53
N ALA A 52 -5.41 -4.90 23.38
CA ALA A 52 -5.91 -5.55 24.58
C ALA A 52 -6.75 -6.79 24.25
N SER A 53 -7.57 -6.73 23.20
CA SER A 53 -8.31 -7.90 22.70
C SER A 53 -7.38 -9.01 22.26
N TYR A 54 -6.36 -8.71 21.45
CA TYR A 54 -5.39 -9.72 21.00
C TYR A 54 -4.60 -10.33 22.15
N GLU A 55 -4.07 -9.50 23.06
CA GLU A 55 -3.31 -9.97 24.23
C GLU A 55 -4.18 -10.77 25.20
N SER A 56 -5.50 -10.58 25.19
CA SER A 56 -6.43 -11.36 26.01
C SER A 56 -6.47 -12.85 25.63
N ILE A 57 -6.13 -13.23 24.39
CA ILE A 57 -6.09 -14.63 23.96
C ILE A 57 -5.12 -15.42 24.85
N ALA A 58 -3.89 -14.92 25.01
CA ALA A 58 -2.87 -15.56 25.84
C ALA A 58 -3.24 -15.52 27.33
N GLN A 59 -3.84 -14.43 27.80
CA GLN A 59 -4.30 -14.29 29.19
C GLN A 59 -5.41 -15.30 29.51
N GLN A 60 -6.38 -15.46 28.62
CA GLN A 60 -7.50 -16.40 28.74
C GLN A 60 -7.00 -17.84 28.67
N CYS A 61 -6.07 -18.15 27.75
CA CYS A 61 -5.41 -19.45 27.69
C CYS A 61 -4.74 -19.81 29.02
N GLN A 62 -3.90 -18.91 29.55
CA GLN A 62 -3.22 -19.13 30.83
C GLN A 62 -4.17 -19.25 32.03
N ALA A 63 -5.29 -18.52 32.01
CA ALA A 63 -6.25 -18.50 33.12
C ALA A 63 -7.19 -19.72 33.13
N PHE A 64 -7.51 -20.27 31.95
CA PHE A 64 -8.56 -21.30 31.79
C PHE A 64 -8.06 -22.61 31.17
N GLU A 65 -6.75 -22.75 30.96
CA GLU A 65 -6.16 -24.04 30.61
C GLU A 65 -6.36 -25.07 31.73
N SER A 66 -6.62 -26.31 31.33
CA SER A 66 -6.59 -27.46 32.22
C SER A 66 -5.50 -28.43 31.78
N ILE A 67 -4.75 -28.96 32.74
CA ILE A 67 -3.67 -29.90 32.48
C ILE A 67 -4.11 -31.26 33.02
N ASN A 68 -4.35 -32.21 32.11
CA ASN A 68 -4.64 -33.60 32.44
C ASN A 68 -3.49 -34.48 31.92
N ASN A 69 -2.66 -34.98 32.84
CA ASN A 69 -1.42 -35.69 32.54
C ASN A 69 -0.47 -34.87 31.65
N THR A 70 -0.31 -35.29 30.38
CA THR A 70 0.56 -34.68 29.37
C THR A 70 -0.19 -33.80 28.38
N VAL A 71 -1.52 -33.68 28.51
CA VAL A 71 -2.35 -32.91 27.57
C VAL A 71 -2.83 -31.64 28.25
N ARG A 72 -2.47 -30.50 27.64
CA ARG A 72 -3.02 -29.19 27.97
C ARG A 72 -4.24 -28.96 27.07
N THR A 73 -5.39 -28.70 27.67
CA THR A 73 -6.62 -28.37 26.95
C THR A 73 -7.13 -27.00 27.35
N TRP A 74 -7.64 -26.26 26.38
CA TRP A 74 -8.25 -24.96 26.57
C TRP A 74 -9.34 -24.74 25.52
N ASN A 75 -10.48 -24.22 25.95
CA ASN A 75 -11.51 -23.75 25.02
C ASN A 75 -11.15 -22.35 24.58
N PHE A 76 -10.81 -22.19 23.29
CA PHE A 76 -10.44 -20.91 22.72
C PHE A 76 -11.45 -19.82 23.10
N SER A 77 -10.94 -18.74 23.68
CA SER A 77 -11.74 -17.60 24.13
C SER A 77 -10.86 -16.35 24.18
N PHE A 78 -11.49 -15.19 24.01
CA PHE A 78 -10.83 -13.90 24.09
C PHE A 78 -11.85 -12.84 24.49
N ILE A 79 -11.37 -11.69 24.95
CA ILE A 79 -12.19 -10.52 25.22
C ILE A 79 -12.25 -9.72 23.91
N PRO A 80 -13.40 -9.64 23.23
CA PRO A 80 -13.48 -8.92 21.96
C PRO A 80 -13.22 -7.43 22.16
N PRO A 81 -12.68 -6.74 21.14
CA PRO A 81 -12.47 -5.31 21.23
C PRO A 81 -13.83 -4.59 21.18
N ASN A 82 -13.86 -3.34 21.63
CA ASN A 82 -15.00 -2.48 21.34
C ASN A 82 -15.09 -2.23 19.82
N LEU A 83 -16.23 -2.57 19.22
CA LEU A 83 -16.52 -2.42 17.79
C LEU A 83 -17.70 -1.45 17.55
N THR A 84 -17.90 -0.49 18.46
CA THR A 84 -18.88 0.59 18.26
C THR A 84 -18.57 1.31 16.95
N ASP A 85 -19.61 1.55 16.15
CA ASP A 85 -19.54 2.21 14.83
C ASP A 85 -18.77 1.45 13.73
N VAL A 86 -18.32 0.21 14.01
CA VAL A 86 -17.72 -0.68 13.00
C VAL A 86 -18.81 -1.48 12.30
N ASN A 87 -18.77 -1.50 10.98
CA ASN A 87 -19.59 -2.39 10.17
C ASN A 87 -18.88 -3.72 9.96
N ILE A 88 -19.59 -4.82 10.18
CA ILE A 88 -19.10 -6.18 9.94
C ILE A 88 -19.89 -6.76 8.78
N GLU A 89 -19.21 -7.08 7.69
CA GLU A 89 -19.77 -7.87 6.60
C GLU A 89 -19.55 -9.35 6.90
N ALA A 90 -20.61 -10.14 6.88
CA ALA A 90 -20.57 -11.54 7.29
C ALA A 90 -21.60 -12.39 6.55
N HIS A 91 -21.26 -13.66 6.35
CA HIS A 91 -22.20 -14.69 5.94
C HIS A 91 -22.69 -15.48 7.14
N GLY A 92 -23.99 -15.78 7.15
CA GLY A 92 -24.59 -16.51 8.25
C GLY A 92 -26.11 -16.59 8.16
N TYR A 93 -26.71 -17.00 9.29
CA TYR A 93 -28.14 -17.19 9.43
C TYR A 93 -28.71 -16.28 10.52
N TYR A 94 -29.79 -15.57 10.17
CA TYR A 94 -30.57 -14.79 11.12
C TYR A 94 -31.74 -15.60 11.66
N ASP A 95 -31.68 -15.93 12.96
CA ASP A 95 -32.81 -16.51 13.66
C ASP A 95 -33.72 -15.40 14.21
N ARG A 96 -34.90 -15.29 13.58
CA ARG A 96 -35.94 -14.32 13.97
C ARG A 96 -36.58 -14.63 15.33
N LEU A 97 -36.57 -15.88 15.77
CA LEU A 97 -37.21 -16.29 17.03
C LEU A 97 -36.40 -15.83 18.24
N THR A 98 -35.08 -16.00 18.16
CA THR A 98 -34.13 -15.58 19.20
C THR A 98 -33.61 -14.17 18.99
N ASN A 99 -33.88 -13.57 17.82
CA ASN A 99 -33.30 -12.29 17.38
C ASN A 99 -31.76 -12.33 17.41
N THR A 100 -31.17 -13.42 16.94
CA THR A 100 -29.72 -13.64 16.93
C THR A 100 -29.20 -13.95 15.54
N PHE A 101 -28.02 -13.44 15.21
CA PHE A 101 -27.26 -13.85 14.03
C PHE A 101 -26.24 -14.91 14.43
N LYS A 102 -26.27 -16.05 13.73
CA LYS A 102 -25.14 -16.98 13.68
C LYS A 102 -24.27 -16.56 12.51
N ILE A 103 -23.03 -16.15 12.79
CA ILE A 103 -22.02 -15.83 11.78
C ILE A 103 -21.25 -17.11 11.50
N ASP A 104 -21.25 -17.54 10.24
CA ASP A 104 -20.46 -18.68 9.77
C ASP A 104 -19.10 -18.19 9.22
N GLU A 105 -19.06 -17.02 8.60
CA GLU A 105 -17.86 -16.41 8.02
C GLU A 105 -17.91 -14.88 8.14
N ILE A 106 -16.77 -14.26 8.49
CA ILE A 106 -16.59 -12.81 8.46
C ILE A 106 -15.86 -12.48 7.15
N ILE A 107 -16.49 -11.63 6.35
CA ILE A 107 -16.00 -11.20 5.04
C ILE A 107 -15.12 -9.97 5.19
N GLY A 108 -15.53 -9.03 6.05
CA GLY A 108 -14.77 -7.81 6.22
C GLY A 108 -15.26 -6.89 7.32
N PHE A 109 -14.44 -5.88 7.57
CA PHE A 109 -14.70 -4.80 8.51
C PHE A 109 -14.50 -3.46 7.81
N SER A 110 -15.45 -2.54 8.00
CA SER A 110 -15.32 -1.13 7.59
C SER A 110 -15.73 -0.19 8.72
N GLY A 111 -15.31 1.05 8.65
CA GLY A 111 -15.47 1.98 9.78
C GLY A 111 -14.43 1.76 10.89
N LEU A 112 -13.29 1.15 10.58
CA LEU A 112 -12.24 0.90 11.58
C LEU A 112 -11.50 2.20 11.91
N SER A 113 -11.67 2.71 13.13
CA SER A 113 -10.88 3.84 13.61
C SER A 113 -9.57 3.38 14.25
N THR A 114 -8.46 3.82 13.68
CA THR A 114 -7.10 3.52 14.08
C THR A 114 -6.69 4.26 15.34
N HIS A 115 -7.14 5.51 15.50
CA HIS A 115 -6.66 6.44 16.54
C HIS A 115 -5.13 6.64 16.52
N ILE A 116 -4.50 6.52 15.35
CA ILE A 116 -3.07 6.72 15.15
C ILE A 116 -2.86 8.08 14.48
N ASP A 117 -2.21 8.99 15.20
CA ASP A 117 -2.13 10.42 14.88
C ASP A 117 -0.85 10.82 14.12
N LYS A 118 0.06 9.87 13.87
CA LYS A 118 1.36 10.12 13.26
C LYS A 118 1.73 9.00 12.29
N PRO A 119 2.61 9.27 11.32
CA PRO A 119 3.22 8.23 10.50
C PRO A 119 3.87 7.13 11.36
N VAL A 120 3.83 5.90 10.87
CA VAL A 120 4.41 4.73 11.55
C VAL A 120 5.51 4.12 10.69
N TYR A 121 6.73 4.09 11.23
CA TYR A 121 7.89 3.55 10.54
C TYR A 121 8.34 2.24 11.17
N PHE A 122 8.69 1.29 10.31
CA PHE A 122 9.17 -0.03 10.69
C PHE A 122 10.67 -0.14 10.44
N HIS A 123 11.39 -0.61 11.45
CA HIS A 123 12.81 -0.89 11.39
C HIS A 123 13.08 -2.37 11.66
N HIS A 124 13.98 -2.96 10.89
CA HIS A 124 14.56 -4.27 11.15
C HIS A 124 15.99 -4.29 10.60
N ASP A 125 16.93 -4.94 11.28
CA ASP A 125 18.36 -4.91 10.90
C ASP A 125 18.56 -5.45 9.46
N LYS A 126 17.73 -6.42 9.02
CA LYS A 126 17.76 -6.96 7.65
C LYS A 126 17.18 -6.02 6.58
N PHE A 127 16.41 -4.98 6.93
CA PHE A 127 15.96 -4.00 5.94
C PHE A 127 17.14 -3.24 5.33
N SER A 128 18.20 -2.98 6.13
CA SER A 128 19.36 -2.17 5.74
C SER A 128 20.31 -2.81 4.70
N LYS A 129 20.13 -4.09 4.36
CA LYS A 129 20.98 -4.79 3.37
C LYS A 129 20.57 -4.55 1.91
N ALA A 130 19.47 -3.84 1.66
CA ALA A 130 19.04 -3.50 0.31
C ALA A 130 19.94 -2.39 -0.27
N SER A 131 20.88 -2.82 -1.12
CA SER A 131 21.97 -2.00 -1.63
C SER A 131 21.50 -0.83 -2.51
N LYS A 132 22.17 0.32 -2.36
CA LYS A 132 22.19 1.41 -3.35
C LYS A 132 22.55 0.84 -4.73
N LYS A 133 21.57 0.60 -5.59
CA LYS A 133 21.79 0.43 -7.03
C LYS A 133 20.97 1.43 -7.82
N SER A 134 21.70 2.24 -8.58
CA SER A 134 21.17 3.21 -9.52
C SER A 134 20.36 2.54 -10.61
N GLY A 135 19.22 3.15 -10.92
CA GLY A 135 18.49 3.11 -12.18
C GLY A 135 18.80 1.95 -13.10
N ASN A 136 18.03 0.87 -12.99
CA ASN A 136 17.67 0.07 -14.14
C ASN A 136 16.28 -0.51 -13.95
N THR A 137 15.57 -0.63 -15.07
CA THR A 137 14.22 -1.17 -15.24
C THR A 137 14.04 -2.49 -14.49
N SER A 138 13.42 -2.45 -13.31
CA SER A 138 12.91 -3.66 -12.63
C SER A 138 11.64 -4.14 -13.34
N THR A 139 11.80 -4.75 -14.50
CA THR A 139 10.91 -5.87 -14.86
C THR A 139 11.33 -7.02 -13.96
N ILE A 140 10.43 -7.53 -13.12
CA ILE A 140 10.67 -8.82 -12.46
C ILE A 140 10.95 -9.80 -13.61
N PRO A 141 12.03 -10.61 -13.55
CA PRO A 141 12.16 -11.75 -14.43
C PRO A 141 10.81 -12.50 -14.47
N PRO A 142 10.33 -12.98 -15.62
CA PRO A 142 9.11 -13.80 -15.64
C PRO A 142 9.23 -14.87 -14.56
N LYS A 143 8.17 -15.02 -13.75
CA LYS A 143 8.06 -16.01 -12.66
C LYS A 143 8.72 -17.29 -13.19
N PRO A 144 9.86 -17.75 -12.61
CA PRO A 144 10.44 -19.00 -13.07
C PRO A 144 9.34 -20.07 -13.01
N ASN A 145 9.36 -21.05 -13.93
CA ASN A 145 8.40 -22.16 -14.00
C ASN A 145 8.44 -23.10 -12.76
N HIS A 146 8.76 -22.58 -11.58
CA HIS A 146 8.64 -23.29 -10.32
C HIS A 146 7.16 -23.33 -9.94
N ALA A 147 6.70 -24.52 -9.55
CA ALA A 147 5.37 -24.71 -9.01
C ALA A 147 5.19 -23.79 -7.80
N GLU A 148 4.00 -23.22 -7.64
CA GLU A 148 3.63 -22.51 -6.42
C GLU A 148 3.95 -23.36 -5.18
N PRO A 149 4.38 -22.76 -4.06
CA PRO A 149 4.66 -23.49 -2.83
C PRO A 149 3.48 -24.38 -2.48
N LYS A 150 3.73 -25.67 -2.26
CA LYS A 150 2.69 -26.61 -1.86
C LYS A 150 2.74 -26.84 -0.36
N LEU A 151 1.56 -26.89 0.26
CA LEU A 151 1.43 -27.35 1.63
C LEU A 151 1.84 -28.82 1.72
N ASN A 152 2.77 -29.11 2.62
CA ASN A 152 3.24 -30.45 2.95
C ASN A 152 3.00 -30.71 4.44
N ASP A 153 1.85 -31.33 4.72
CA ASP A 153 1.44 -31.70 6.08
C ASP A 153 2.18 -32.94 6.62
N GLU A 154 3.02 -33.59 5.81
CA GLU A 154 3.77 -34.79 6.21
C GLU A 154 5.14 -34.46 6.83
N GLU A 155 5.71 -33.29 6.53
CA GLU A 155 7.03 -32.86 7.01
C GLU A 155 6.94 -31.62 7.91
N GLU A 156 7.65 -31.59 9.03
CA GLU A 156 7.66 -30.44 9.95
C GLU A 156 8.42 -29.23 9.39
N ALA A 157 7.91 -28.03 9.65
CA ALA A 157 8.60 -26.78 9.31
C ALA A 157 9.86 -26.58 10.16
N THR A 158 10.91 -25.99 9.58
CA THR A 158 12.14 -25.61 10.31
C THR A 158 12.22 -24.10 10.59
N PRO A 159 12.66 -23.68 11.79
CA PRO A 159 12.89 -22.27 12.10
C PRO A 159 14.17 -21.72 11.44
N SER A 160 14.97 -22.58 10.80
CA SER A 160 16.26 -22.21 10.20
C SER A 160 16.13 -21.50 8.86
N ASN A 161 14.96 -21.62 8.21
CA ASN A 161 14.69 -21.04 6.89
C ASN A 161 13.76 -19.83 7.00
N LYS A 162 13.84 -18.92 6.03
CA LYS A 162 12.87 -17.83 5.90
C LYS A 162 11.47 -18.41 5.63
N PRO A 163 10.41 -17.96 6.34
CA PRO A 163 9.04 -18.33 6.00
C PRO A 163 8.67 -17.89 4.59
N THR A 164 7.79 -18.65 3.94
CA THR A 164 7.25 -18.36 2.60
C THR A 164 5.77 -18.03 2.70
N ILE A 165 5.35 -16.92 2.10
CA ILE A 165 3.94 -16.51 2.07
C ILE A 165 3.17 -17.40 1.09
N VAL A 166 2.05 -17.94 1.55
CA VAL A 166 1.10 -18.76 0.79
C VAL A 166 -0.22 -18.00 0.68
N ASP A 167 -0.86 -18.09 -0.49
CA ASP A 167 -2.16 -17.47 -0.73
C ASP A 167 -3.26 -18.22 0.04
N GLY A 168 -4.17 -17.46 0.68
CA GLY A 168 -5.28 -17.98 1.47
C GLY A 168 -6.51 -17.07 1.39
N PRO A 169 -7.65 -17.48 2.00
CA PRO A 169 -8.82 -16.61 2.10
C PRO A 169 -8.50 -15.35 2.92
N THR A 170 -8.94 -14.19 2.43
CA THR A 170 -8.66 -12.89 3.01
C THR A 170 -9.91 -12.26 3.62
N THR A 171 -9.77 -11.66 4.81
CA THR A 171 -10.77 -10.76 5.38
C THR A 171 -10.48 -9.31 4.97
N LEU A 172 -11.49 -8.60 4.45
CA LEU A 172 -11.34 -7.22 4.02
C LEU A 172 -11.25 -6.27 5.23
N LEU A 173 -10.33 -5.30 5.18
CA LEU A 173 -10.19 -4.24 6.18
C LEU A 173 -10.24 -2.86 5.52
N ASP A 174 -11.07 -1.97 6.06
CA ASP A 174 -11.22 -0.59 5.61
C ASP A 174 -11.19 0.37 6.81
N PHE A 175 -10.25 1.32 6.79
CA PHE A 175 -9.98 2.25 7.88
C PHE A 175 -10.49 3.67 7.59
N ASP A 176 -11.19 4.29 8.53
CA ASP A 176 -11.76 5.65 8.38
C ASP A 176 -10.69 6.76 8.52
N ASP A 177 -9.64 6.50 9.27
CA ASP A 177 -8.53 7.41 9.57
C ASP A 177 -7.18 6.74 9.26
N PRO A 178 -6.88 6.47 7.97
CA PRO A 178 -5.62 5.84 7.59
C PRO A 178 -4.43 6.78 7.88
N PHE A 179 -3.27 6.16 8.10
CA PHE A 179 -2.01 6.85 8.37
C PHE A 179 -0.89 6.34 7.46
N GLU A 180 0.12 7.19 7.26
CA GLU A 180 1.31 6.88 6.47
C GLU A 180 2.13 5.78 7.18
N THR A 181 2.59 4.79 6.41
CA THR A 181 3.56 3.80 6.91
C THR A 181 4.83 3.80 6.07
N GLY A 182 5.91 3.18 6.56
CA GLY A 182 7.12 3.02 5.76
C GLY A 182 8.19 2.16 6.41
N LYS A 183 9.18 1.73 5.63
CA LYS A 183 10.40 1.06 6.15
C LYS A 183 11.52 2.08 6.32
N VAL A 184 12.29 1.96 7.40
CA VAL A 184 13.46 2.82 7.68
C VAL A 184 14.71 1.98 7.96
N ALA A 185 15.86 2.47 7.48
CA ALA A 185 17.15 1.77 7.58
C ALA A 185 17.83 1.89 8.94
N ASP A 186 17.50 2.97 9.66
CA ASP A 186 18.17 3.34 10.88
C ASP A 186 17.15 3.34 12.03
N LYS A 187 17.63 2.94 13.20
CA LYS A 187 16.93 2.90 14.49
C LYS A 187 16.52 4.30 14.99
N THR A 188 16.94 5.36 14.28
CA THR A 188 16.52 6.74 14.54
C THR A 188 15.18 7.11 13.90
N GLY A 189 14.71 6.35 12.90
CA GLY A 189 13.41 6.59 12.24
C GLY A 189 13.34 7.86 11.38
N SER A 190 14.47 8.45 11.01
CA SER A 190 14.48 9.66 10.17
C SER A 190 13.81 9.43 8.82
N LYS A 191 12.90 10.33 8.41
CA LYS A 191 12.24 10.32 7.08
C LYS A 191 13.23 10.27 5.90
N ASN A 192 14.48 10.68 6.12
CA ASN A 192 15.53 10.66 5.09
C ASN A 192 16.28 9.31 4.98
N ALA A 193 15.97 8.34 5.84
CA ALA A 193 16.60 7.01 5.89
C ALA A 193 15.70 5.90 5.32
N VAL A 194 14.71 6.29 4.51
CA VAL A 194 13.77 5.37 3.87
C VAL A 194 14.47 4.51 2.82
N ILE A 195 14.29 3.19 2.91
CA ILE A 195 15.08 2.20 2.17
C ILE A 195 14.48 1.91 0.80
N VAL A 196 15.38 1.71 -0.17
CA VAL A 196 15.17 1.17 -1.52
C VAL A 196 15.27 -0.35 -1.46
N ASP A 197 14.31 -1.12 -2.01
CA ASP A 197 14.44 -2.58 -2.08
C ASP A 197 14.71 -3.17 -3.48
N ASP A 198 15.43 -4.29 -3.48
CA ASP A 198 15.93 -5.06 -4.63
C ASP A 198 14.90 -6.13 -5.03
N ALA A 199 14.55 -6.22 -6.31
CA ALA A 199 13.52 -7.13 -6.84
C ALA A 199 13.86 -8.63 -6.70
N GLN A 200 15.00 -8.96 -6.10
CA GLN A 200 15.54 -10.31 -5.96
C GLN A 200 14.95 -11.08 -4.76
N GLU A 201 14.47 -10.40 -3.71
CA GLU A 201 13.95 -11.08 -2.50
C GLU A 201 12.68 -11.92 -2.79
N TYR A 202 11.88 -11.51 -3.78
CA TYR A 202 10.66 -12.21 -4.21
C TYR A 202 10.92 -13.59 -4.87
N ILE A 203 12.10 -13.81 -5.45
CA ILE A 203 12.40 -15.03 -6.24
C ILE A 203 12.81 -16.20 -5.32
N ASP A 204 13.53 -15.92 -4.23
CA ASP A 204 13.99 -16.96 -3.30
C ASP A 204 12.86 -17.48 -2.37
N GLU A 205 11.79 -16.71 -2.24
CA GLU A 205 10.60 -17.05 -1.42
C GLU A 205 9.72 -18.11 -2.08
N LEU A 206 9.68 -18.18 -3.42
CA LEU A 206 8.78 -19.07 -4.19
C LEU A 206 9.30 -20.52 -4.36
N ILE A 207 10.41 -20.90 -3.71
CA ILE A 207 11.06 -22.20 -3.91
C ILE A 207 10.86 -23.13 -2.70
N GLY A 208 10.18 -24.26 -2.92
CA GLY A 208 10.08 -25.39 -1.97
C GLY A 208 8.68 -25.61 -1.40
N ASP A 209 8.45 -26.82 -0.87
CA ASP A 209 7.23 -27.13 -0.11
C ASP A 209 7.28 -26.44 1.26
N VAL A 210 6.10 -26.16 1.82
CA VAL A 210 5.90 -25.39 3.05
C VAL A 210 4.97 -26.13 4.00
N ASN A 211 5.16 -25.98 5.32
CA ASN A 211 4.20 -26.42 6.33
C ASN A 211 3.78 -25.23 7.18
N ALA A 212 2.47 -25.07 7.41
CA ALA A 212 1.88 -23.96 8.18
C ALA A 212 1.85 -24.17 9.70
N ASP A 213 2.33 -25.31 10.20
CA ASP A 213 2.47 -25.61 11.63
C ASP A 213 3.65 -24.85 12.27
N GLU A 214 3.67 -24.81 13.61
CA GLU A 214 4.76 -24.18 14.37
C GLU A 214 6.11 -24.86 14.06
N PRO A 215 7.16 -24.10 13.68
CA PRO A 215 8.42 -24.69 13.26
C PRO A 215 9.13 -25.46 14.38
N GLY A 216 9.50 -26.72 14.10
CA GLY A 216 10.27 -27.58 14.97
C GLY A 216 11.76 -27.56 14.67
N ILE A 217 12.61 -27.73 15.69
CA ILE A 217 14.08 -27.80 15.54
C ILE A 217 14.51 -28.96 14.60
N GLY A 218 13.69 -30.00 14.48
CA GLY A 218 13.90 -31.16 13.60
C GLY A 218 13.27 -31.06 12.22
N GLY A 219 12.59 -29.95 11.89
CA GLY A 219 11.88 -29.79 10.63
C GLY A 219 12.78 -29.77 9.40
N THR A 220 12.19 -30.10 8.26
CA THR A 220 12.86 -30.27 6.96
C THR A 220 12.32 -29.37 5.86
N VAL A 221 11.08 -28.87 6.01
CA VAL A 221 10.43 -27.94 5.06
C VAL A 221 10.40 -26.50 5.59
N LYS A 222 10.12 -25.54 4.71
CA LYS A 222 9.99 -24.13 5.11
C LYS A 222 8.70 -23.92 5.92
N ALA A 223 8.71 -22.93 6.81
CA ALA A 223 7.48 -22.44 7.42
C ALA A 223 6.62 -21.74 6.36
N GLY A 224 5.35 -22.10 6.28
CA GLY A 224 4.32 -21.38 5.53
C GLY A 224 3.75 -20.27 6.39
N ASP A 225 3.69 -19.06 5.84
CA ASP A 225 2.99 -17.91 6.41
C ASP A 225 1.81 -17.56 5.49
N PHE A 226 0.77 -16.90 5.98
CA PHE A 226 -0.39 -16.54 5.15
C PHE A 226 -0.85 -15.13 5.44
N GLU A 227 -1.29 -14.44 4.39
CA GLU A 227 -1.96 -13.15 4.54
C GLU A 227 -3.47 -13.39 4.70
N GLY A 228 -3.94 -13.35 5.94
CA GLY A 228 -5.35 -13.55 6.25
C GLY A 228 -6.25 -12.32 6.03
N TYR A 229 -5.74 -11.24 5.43
CA TYR A 229 -6.49 -10.01 5.24
C TYR A 229 -6.05 -9.23 4.01
N GLU A 230 -6.94 -8.38 3.52
CA GLU A 230 -6.70 -7.45 2.42
C GLU A 230 -7.13 -6.04 2.85
N ASP A 231 -6.20 -5.09 2.77
CA ASP A 231 -6.47 -3.68 3.08
C ASP A 231 -6.99 -2.96 1.83
N GLN A 232 -8.25 -2.55 1.87
CA GLN A 232 -8.94 -1.87 0.76
C GLN A 232 -9.08 -0.36 0.97
N THR A 233 -8.42 0.20 1.99
CA THR A 233 -8.57 1.60 2.39
C THR A 233 -8.09 2.57 1.30
N ASP A 234 -8.90 3.60 1.00
CA ASP A 234 -8.47 4.72 0.15
C ASP A 234 -7.61 5.71 0.94
N ASP A 235 -6.31 5.47 0.93
CA ASP A 235 -5.30 6.28 1.60
C ASP A 235 -4.59 7.29 0.69
N ALA A 236 -5.06 7.44 -0.56
CA ALA A 236 -4.32 8.18 -1.58
C ALA A 236 -4.06 9.64 -1.15
N HIS A 237 -5.03 10.25 -0.47
CA HIS A 237 -5.00 11.62 0.03
C HIS A 237 -3.80 11.91 0.96
N LEU A 238 -3.25 10.89 1.64
CA LEU A 238 -2.06 11.03 2.50
C LEU A 238 -0.81 11.43 1.71
N TYR A 239 -0.81 11.21 0.40
CA TYR A 239 0.34 11.42 -0.48
C TYR A 239 0.24 12.71 -1.32
N LEU A 240 -0.69 13.60 -0.97
CA LEU A 240 -0.95 14.83 -1.72
C LEU A 240 0.26 15.79 -1.73
N ASP A 241 1.05 15.80 -0.66
CA ASP A 241 2.27 16.61 -0.53
C ASP A 241 3.32 16.31 -1.61
N ARG A 242 3.35 15.07 -2.10
CA ARG A 242 4.22 14.62 -3.20
C ARG A 242 3.90 15.31 -4.53
N PHE A 243 2.70 15.88 -4.66
CA PHE A 243 2.25 16.64 -5.83
C PHE A 243 2.36 18.16 -5.62
N SER A 244 3.09 18.63 -4.59
CA SER A 244 3.16 20.05 -4.25
C SER A 244 3.48 20.99 -5.41
N ALA A 245 4.41 20.63 -6.30
CA ALA A 245 4.72 21.41 -7.50
C ALA A 245 3.53 21.47 -8.49
N PHE A 246 2.88 20.34 -8.73
CA PHE A 246 1.71 20.23 -9.61
C PHE A 246 0.53 21.04 -9.03
N ILE A 247 0.26 20.91 -7.73
CA ILE A 247 -0.79 21.66 -7.03
C ILE A 247 -0.52 23.17 -7.08
N LYS A 248 0.72 23.61 -6.85
CA LYS A 248 1.09 25.02 -7.00
C LYS A 248 0.86 25.53 -8.42
N MET A 249 1.10 24.71 -9.44
CA MET A 249 0.78 25.04 -10.82
C MET A 249 -0.75 25.16 -11.03
N LEU A 250 -1.55 24.27 -10.45
CA LEU A 250 -3.03 24.38 -10.51
C LEU A 250 -3.53 25.68 -9.85
N TYR A 251 -2.96 26.08 -8.72
CA TYR A 251 -3.27 27.39 -8.11
C TYR A 251 -2.95 28.55 -9.05
N LYS A 252 -1.88 28.46 -9.85
CA LYS A 252 -1.59 29.48 -10.88
C LYS A 252 -2.59 29.45 -12.03
N LEU A 253 -3.16 28.29 -12.37
CA LEU A 253 -4.26 28.22 -13.35
C LEU A 253 -5.53 28.90 -12.83
N GLU A 254 -5.88 28.68 -11.57
CA GLU A 254 -7.02 29.31 -10.91
C GLU A 254 -6.82 30.83 -10.77
N GLU A 255 -5.72 31.25 -10.14
CA GLU A 255 -5.42 32.66 -9.84
C GLU A 255 -5.35 33.53 -11.09
N LYS A 256 -4.65 33.06 -12.14
CA LYS A 256 -4.32 33.87 -13.32
C LYS A 256 -5.35 33.76 -14.44
N TYR A 257 -6.03 32.61 -14.55
CA TYR A 257 -6.90 32.31 -15.69
C TYR A 257 -8.33 31.94 -15.28
N GLY A 258 -8.65 31.93 -13.99
CA GLY A 258 -9.99 31.65 -13.48
C GLY A 258 -10.45 30.20 -13.70
N ILE A 259 -9.51 29.26 -13.87
CA ILE A 259 -9.83 27.85 -14.08
C ILE A 259 -10.21 27.22 -12.74
N GLN A 260 -11.49 26.88 -12.58
CA GLN A 260 -11.97 26.08 -11.47
C GLN A 260 -11.78 24.60 -11.79
N TYR A 261 -11.31 23.83 -10.83
CA TYR A 261 -10.98 22.41 -11.01
C TYR A 261 -11.37 21.57 -9.80
N SER A 262 -11.58 20.27 -10.03
CA SER A 262 -11.64 19.24 -8.98
C SER A 262 -10.43 18.33 -9.10
N LEU A 263 -9.72 18.12 -7.99
CA LEU A 263 -8.55 17.26 -7.90
C LEU A 263 -8.89 16.00 -7.10
N THR A 264 -8.66 14.85 -7.69
CA THR A 264 -8.72 13.53 -7.06
C THR A 264 -7.34 12.88 -7.14
N LEU A 265 -7.05 12.00 -6.18
CA LEU A 265 -5.81 11.24 -6.13
C LEU A 265 -6.18 9.77 -6.00
N LYS A 266 -5.61 8.90 -6.84
CA LYS A 266 -5.82 7.45 -6.75
C LYS A 266 -4.49 6.71 -6.73
N VAL A 267 -4.43 5.61 -6.00
CA VAL A 267 -3.29 4.67 -6.04
C VAL A 267 -3.23 3.97 -7.40
N LEU A 268 -2.01 3.78 -7.92
CA LEU A 268 -1.80 2.92 -9.09
C LEU A 268 -1.92 1.45 -8.67
N PRO A 269 -2.71 0.64 -9.40
CA PRO A 269 -3.04 -0.71 -8.97
C PRO A 269 -1.85 -1.65 -9.10
N GLU A 270 -1.82 -2.68 -8.26
CA GLU A 270 -0.96 -3.84 -8.46
C GLU A 270 -1.30 -4.53 -9.79
N VAL A 271 -0.26 -4.91 -10.53
CA VAL A 271 -0.39 -5.65 -11.79
C VAL A 271 0.63 -6.78 -11.77
N GLU A 272 0.16 -8.01 -11.95
CA GLU A 272 1.00 -9.20 -11.95
C GLU A 272 2.24 -9.03 -12.84
N GLY A 273 3.42 -9.29 -12.29
CA GLY A 273 4.71 -9.14 -12.97
C GLY A 273 5.29 -7.72 -12.99
N PHE A 274 4.62 -6.72 -12.40
CA PHE A 274 5.07 -5.32 -12.40
C PHE A 274 5.06 -4.68 -11.00
N THR A 275 6.20 -4.15 -10.56
CA THR A 275 6.36 -3.53 -9.22
C THR A 275 6.23 -2.01 -9.21
N LYS A 276 6.11 -1.36 -10.37
CA LYS A 276 6.13 0.11 -10.47
C LYS A 276 4.90 0.81 -9.88
N HIS A 277 3.91 0.05 -9.43
CA HIS A 277 2.78 0.53 -8.63
C HIS A 277 3.23 0.97 -7.22
N LEU A 278 4.41 0.50 -6.78
CA LEU A 278 5.11 1.00 -5.61
C LEU A 278 6.24 1.97 -6.00
N LYS A 279 6.58 2.82 -5.04
CA LYS A 279 7.79 3.64 -5.05
C LYS A 279 8.97 2.89 -4.46
N SER A 280 10.16 3.50 -4.54
CA SER A 280 11.36 2.96 -3.93
C SER A 280 11.23 2.69 -2.43
N ASP A 281 10.37 3.43 -1.72
CA ASP A 281 10.09 3.30 -0.29
C ASP A 281 9.01 2.26 0.05
N ASN A 282 8.54 1.50 -0.95
CA ASN A 282 7.40 0.59 -0.85
C ASN A 282 6.08 1.25 -0.45
N ASN A 283 5.97 2.59 -0.57
CA ASN A 283 4.68 3.25 -0.49
C ASN A 283 3.98 3.23 -1.85
N PRO A 284 2.63 3.29 -1.84
CA PRO A 284 1.85 3.38 -3.06
C PRO A 284 2.31 4.54 -3.94
N ARG A 285 2.46 4.29 -5.23
CA ARG A 285 2.59 5.34 -6.25
C ARG A 285 1.20 5.79 -6.64
N CYS A 286 0.95 7.09 -6.60
CA CYS A 286 -0.36 7.64 -6.93
C CYS A 286 -0.37 8.31 -8.31
N ILE A 287 -1.58 8.56 -8.81
CA ILE A 287 -1.86 9.40 -9.97
C ILE A 287 -2.92 10.43 -9.58
N ALA A 288 -2.57 11.70 -9.74
CA ALA A 288 -3.49 12.82 -9.60
C ALA A 288 -4.30 12.97 -10.89
N GLU A 289 -5.60 13.17 -10.72
CA GLU A 289 -6.58 13.40 -11.77
C GLU A 289 -7.28 14.72 -11.48
N VAL A 290 -7.29 15.61 -12.47
CA VAL A 290 -7.85 16.96 -12.35
C VAL A 290 -8.84 17.20 -13.45
N HIS A 291 -10.09 17.43 -13.08
CA HIS A 291 -11.16 17.78 -14.00
C HIS A 291 -11.43 19.27 -13.96
N PHE A 292 -11.64 19.89 -15.13
CA PHE A 292 -12.09 21.27 -15.22
C PHE A 292 -12.83 21.53 -16.53
N LEU A 293 -13.71 22.53 -16.49
CA LEU A 293 -14.42 23.04 -17.64
C LEU A 293 -13.78 24.35 -18.09
N HIS A 294 -13.55 24.47 -19.40
CA HIS A 294 -13.18 25.74 -20.02
C HIS A 294 -14.00 25.91 -21.29
N GLN A 295 -14.72 27.03 -21.42
CA GLN A 295 -15.56 27.36 -22.58
C GLN A 295 -16.53 26.24 -23.00
N GLY A 296 -17.06 25.48 -22.02
CA GLY A 296 -18.00 24.38 -22.27
C GLY A 296 -17.33 23.05 -22.67
N GLN A 297 -16.01 23.02 -22.82
CA GLN A 297 -15.24 21.81 -23.06
C GLN A 297 -14.70 21.23 -21.74
N HIS A 298 -14.84 19.91 -21.56
CA HIS A 298 -14.29 19.18 -20.42
C HIS A 298 -12.86 18.73 -20.72
N PHE A 299 -11.95 19.07 -19.81
CA PHE A 299 -10.54 18.70 -19.82
C PHE A 299 -10.18 17.86 -18.61
N ILE A 300 -9.26 16.92 -18.82
CA ILE A 300 -8.67 16.09 -17.76
C ILE A 300 -7.15 16.25 -17.79
N LEU A 301 -6.56 16.62 -16.65
CA LEU A 301 -5.12 16.61 -16.43
C LEU A 301 -4.75 15.40 -15.55
N LEU A 302 -3.75 14.66 -15.98
CA LEU A 302 -3.19 13.53 -15.24
C LEU A 302 -1.71 13.77 -14.92
N GLU A 303 -1.35 13.48 -13.67
CA GLU A 303 0.03 13.58 -13.17
C GLU A 303 0.34 12.32 -12.35
N VAL A 304 1.43 11.63 -12.65
CA VAL A 304 1.87 10.45 -11.90
C VAL A 304 2.92 10.85 -10.87
N ASP A 305 2.86 10.27 -9.67
CA ASP A 305 3.89 10.45 -8.65
C ASP A 305 5.22 9.87 -9.15
N THR A 306 6.16 10.77 -9.46
CA THR A 306 7.55 10.44 -9.81
C THR A 306 8.55 11.04 -8.82
N SER A 307 8.12 11.30 -7.58
CA SER A 307 8.96 11.94 -6.54
C SER A 307 10.17 11.08 -6.12
N ASP A 308 10.15 9.78 -6.40
CA ASP A 308 11.28 8.87 -6.24
C ASP A 308 12.28 8.89 -7.42
N ASN A 309 12.08 9.80 -8.38
CA ASN A 309 12.89 9.93 -9.60
C ASN A 309 13.00 8.64 -10.44
N ALA A 310 12.02 7.73 -10.33
CA ALA A 310 12.04 6.45 -11.07
C ALA A 310 12.05 6.65 -12.60
N THR A 311 11.21 7.56 -13.10
CA THR A 311 11.18 8.04 -14.49
C THR A 311 10.59 9.44 -14.53
N ARG A 312 10.90 10.24 -15.56
CA ARG A 312 10.24 11.54 -15.76
C ARG A 312 9.07 11.39 -16.72
N LEU A 313 7.86 11.30 -16.17
CA LEU A 313 6.64 11.15 -16.96
C LEU A 313 5.91 12.49 -17.06
N SER A 314 5.87 13.10 -18.25
CA SER A 314 5.23 14.41 -18.47
C SER A 314 3.79 14.48 -17.97
N THR A 315 3.30 15.65 -17.55
CA THR A 315 1.87 15.86 -17.28
C THR A 315 1.04 15.71 -18.54
N GLN A 316 -0.10 15.02 -18.45
CA GLN A 316 -0.92 14.65 -19.59
C GLN A 316 -2.27 15.36 -19.54
N LEU A 317 -2.58 16.20 -20.54
CA LEU A 317 -3.88 16.82 -20.74
C LEU A 317 -4.66 16.03 -21.79
N LEU A 318 -5.94 15.77 -21.52
CA LEU A 318 -6.83 14.95 -22.33
C LEU A 318 -8.17 15.65 -22.54
N ILE A 319 -8.73 15.45 -23.74
CA ILE A 319 -10.14 15.66 -24.05
C ILE A 319 -10.73 14.31 -24.41
N ILE A 320 -11.65 13.79 -23.60
CA ILE A 320 -12.20 12.43 -23.74
C ILE A 320 -13.36 12.40 -24.74
N LYS A 321 -13.44 11.35 -25.55
CA LYS A 321 -14.50 11.16 -26.56
C LYS A 321 -15.86 10.89 -25.93
N ASP A 322 -15.87 10.02 -24.92
CA ASP A 322 -17.08 9.62 -24.20
C ASP A 322 -16.79 9.63 -22.71
N MET A 323 -17.31 10.65 -22.02
CA MET A 323 -17.14 10.80 -20.58
C MET A 323 -17.87 9.71 -19.79
N ASN A 324 -18.86 9.01 -20.38
CA ASN A 324 -19.57 7.93 -19.68
C ASN A 324 -18.68 6.70 -19.49
N CYS A 325 -17.69 6.51 -20.36
CA CYS A 325 -16.72 5.41 -20.28
C CYS A 325 -15.45 5.80 -19.49
N TRP A 326 -15.39 7.03 -18.96
CA TRP A 326 -14.14 7.57 -18.40
C TRP A 326 -13.59 6.73 -17.25
N GLU A 327 -14.42 6.32 -16.30
CA GLU A 327 -13.94 5.52 -15.15
C GLU A 327 -13.30 4.20 -15.61
N GLU A 328 -13.95 3.45 -16.51
CA GLU A 328 -13.39 2.21 -17.04
C GLU A 328 -12.10 2.44 -17.83
N ASP A 329 -12.03 3.53 -18.60
CA ASP A 329 -10.84 3.89 -19.37
C ASP A 329 -9.72 4.39 -18.47
N TYR A 330 -10.05 5.06 -17.38
CA TYR A 330 -9.10 5.53 -16.37
C TYR A 330 -8.49 4.36 -15.61
N GLU A 331 -9.28 3.35 -15.22
CA GLU A 331 -8.78 2.08 -14.67
C GLU A 331 -7.76 1.43 -15.60
N LYS A 332 -8.07 1.36 -16.90
CA LYS A 332 -7.15 0.82 -17.92
C LYS A 332 -5.89 1.68 -18.06
N ILE A 333 -6.01 3.02 -18.00
CA ILE A 333 -4.84 3.92 -18.00
C ILE A 333 -3.94 3.59 -16.82
N ARG A 334 -4.46 3.51 -15.59
CA ARG A 334 -3.65 3.23 -14.39
C ARG A 334 -2.90 1.91 -14.53
N LYS A 335 -3.57 0.84 -14.98
CA LYS A 335 -2.93 -0.46 -15.26
C LYS A 335 -1.85 -0.37 -16.35
N PHE A 336 -2.14 0.28 -17.47
CA PHE A 336 -1.19 0.36 -18.58
C PHE A 336 0.02 1.25 -18.29
N VAL A 337 -0.11 2.28 -17.44
CA VAL A 337 1.04 3.07 -16.96
C VAL A 337 2.04 2.15 -16.24
N ILE A 338 1.55 1.23 -15.41
CA ILE A 338 2.37 0.24 -14.70
C ILE A 338 2.99 -0.77 -15.66
N GLN A 339 2.19 -1.35 -16.55
CA GLN A 339 2.67 -2.34 -17.54
C GLN A 339 3.70 -1.76 -18.52
N LYS A 340 3.65 -0.45 -18.77
CA LYS A 340 4.62 0.28 -19.58
C LYS A 340 5.73 0.92 -18.75
N THR A 341 5.95 0.43 -17.53
CA THR A 341 7.04 0.84 -16.65
C THR A 341 7.12 2.36 -16.45
N LEU A 342 5.97 2.95 -16.07
CA LEU A 342 5.78 4.40 -15.87
C LEU A 342 5.86 5.21 -17.17
N ASN A 343 5.22 4.73 -18.23
CA ASN A 343 5.03 5.48 -19.48
C ASN A 343 3.56 5.60 -19.86
N TRP A 344 3.18 6.72 -20.46
CA TRP A 344 1.80 6.94 -20.90
C TRP A 344 1.40 5.93 -21.98
N PRO A 345 0.20 5.32 -21.87
CA PRO A 345 -0.26 4.34 -22.84
C PRO A 345 -0.80 5.01 -24.11
N HIS A 346 0.08 5.64 -24.90
CA HIS A 346 -0.27 6.46 -26.06
C HIS A 346 -1.22 5.80 -27.06
N SER A 347 -1.00 4.52 -27.37
CA SER A 347 -1.87 3.75 -28.27
C SER A 347 -3.29 3.64 -27.74
N PHE A 348 -3.46 3.51 -26.43
CA PHE A 348 -4.76 3.46 -25.78
C PHE A 348 -5.37 4.87 -25.66
N ILE A 349 -4.60 5.86 -25.20
CA ILE A 349 -5.05 7.26 -25.10
C ILE A 349 -5.58 7.77 -26.45
N LYS A 350 -4.91 7.46 -27.57
CA LYS A 350 -5.40 7.84 -28.92
C LYS A 350 -6.77 7.23 -29.27
N LYS A 351 -7.14 6.09 -28.68
CA LYS A 351 -8.44 5.45 -28.91
C LYS A 351 -9.54 6.18 -28.15
N ILE A 352 -9.28 6.63 -26.92
CA ILE A 352 -10.30 7.17 -26.01
C ILE A 352 -10.37 8.71 -26.03
N ALA A 353 -9.29 9.40 -26.39
CA ALA A 353 -9.23 10.86 -26.37
C ALA A 353 -9.41 11.45 -27.78
N VAL A 354 -10.19 12.53 -27.88
CA VAL A 354 -10.28 13.38 -29.07
C VAL A 354 -8.94 14.06 -29.30
N GLN A 355 -8.35 14.58 -28.21
CA GLN A 355 -7.07 15.28 -28.22
C GLN A 355 -6.26 14.95 -26.98
N GLN A 356 -4.94 14.99 -27.13
CA GLN A 356 -4.00 14.77 -26.04
C GLN A 356 -2.80 15.72 -26.16
N VAL A 357 -2.33 16.28 -25.04
CA VAL A 357 -1.13 17.12 -24.98
C VAL A 357 -0.28 16.70 -23.79
N ARG A 358 1.04 16.75 -23.95
CA ARG A 358 2.00 16.50 -22.88
C ARG A 358 2.75 17.78 -22.53
N PHE A 359 2.96 17.98 -21.25
CA PHE A 359 3.72 19.09 -20.72
C PHE A 359 4.93 18.56 -19.97
N ASN A 360 6.13 18.89 -20.44
CA ASN A 360 7.35 18.61 -19.70
C ASN A 360 7.34 19.43 -18.41
N HIS A 361 7.77 18.82 -17.30
CA HIS A 361 7.95 19.51 -16.03
C HIS A 361 8.94 20.66 -16.13
N PRO A 362 8.79 21.69 -15.27
CA PRO A 362 9.84 22.67 -15.08
C PRO A 362 11.14 22.04 -14.61
N ARG A 363 12.26 22.73 -14.82
CA ARG A 363 13.56 22.27 -14.31
C ARG A 363 13.63 22.58 -12.81
N LEU A 364 14.28 21.71 -12.06
CA LEU A 364 14.66 21.99 -10.67
C LEU A 364 15.82 22.98 -10.68
N GLU A 365 15.88 23.89 -9.72
CA GLU A 365 17.06 24.74 -9.53
C GLU A 365 18.28 23.87 -9.21
N GLU A 366 19.46 24.25 -9.73
CA GLU A 366 20.70 23.47 -9.58
C GLU A 366 21.12 23.22 -8.12
N HIS A 367 20.54 23.96 -7.15
CA HIS A 367 20.89 23.91 -5.73
C HIS A 367 19.70 23.70 -4.78
N GLY A 368 18.50 23.34 -5.27
CA GLY A 368 17.30 23.20 -4.42
C GLY A 368 16.26 22.20 -4.91
N GLN A 369 15.56 21.56 -3.97
CA GLN A 369 14.36 20.72 -4.22
C GLN A 369 13.11 21.54 -4.58
N GLN A 370 13.24 22.86 -4.79
CA GLN A 370 12.12 23.76 -5.05
C GLN A 370 12.16 24.25 -6.50
N ILE A 371 10.98 24.34 -7.12
CA ILE A 371 10.79 24.91 -8.45
C ILE A 371 10.59 26.41 -8.30
N ALA A 372 11.28 27.21 -9.12
CA ALA A 372 11.13 28.66 -9.15
C ALA A 372 9.68 29.06 -9.47
N ILE A 373 9.23 30.20 -8.94
CA ILE A 373 7.85 30.66 -9.15
C ILE A 373 7.60 30.95 -10.63
N GLU A 374 8.56 31.56 -11.34
CA GLU A 374 8.45 31.86 -12.77
C GLU A 374 8.27 30.58 -13.61
N ASP A 375 8.92 29.49 -13.19
CA ASP A 375 8.87 28.18 -13.84
C ASP A 375 7.49 27.50 -13.65
N LEU A 376 6.88 27.68 -12.48
CA LEU A 376 5.49 27.26 -12.23
C LEU A 376 4.49 28.07 -13.07
N GLU A 377 4.68 29.39 -13.16
CA GLU A 377 3.85 30.24 -14.01
C GLU A 377 3.97 29.91 -15.49
N SER A 378 5.19 29.65 -15.96
CA SER A 378 5.46 29.21 -17.32
C SER A 378 4.75 27.88 -17.62
N TRP A 379 4.72 26.95 -16.67
CA TRP A 379 3.99 25.70 -16.80
C TRP A 379 2.48 25.89 -16.89
N ALA A 380 1.88 26.67 -15.99
CA ALA A 380 0.46 27.02 -16.04
C ALA A 380 0.10 27.71 -17.36
N SER A 381 0.92 28.67 -17.80
CA SER A 381 0.73 29.40 -19.06
C SER A 381 0.76 28.47 -20.27
N ARG A 382 1.67 27.48 -20.30
CA ARG A 382 1.71 26.49 -21.40
C ARG A 382 0.43 25.66 -21.46
N ILE A 383 -0.13 25.27 -20.32
CA ILE A 383 -1.40 24.55 -20.26
C ILE A 383 -2.54 25.44 -20.76
N TYR A 384 -2.68 26.64 -20.21
CA TYR A 384 -3.73 27.57 -20.60
C TYR A 384 -3.71 27.92 -22.10
N ASN A 385 -2.54 28.19 -22.67
CA ASN A 385 -2.39 28.46 -24.09
C ASN A 385 -2.88 27.30 -24.98
N LYS A 386 -2.83 26.06 -24.49
CA LYS A 386 -3.35 24.91 -25.23
C LYS A 386 -4.87 24.82 -25.15
N LEU A 387 -5.48 25.22 -24.04
CA LEU A 387 -6.94 25.32 -23.91
C LEU A 387 -7.51 26.25 -25.00
N ILE A 388 -6.95 27.46 -25.11
CA ILE A 388 -7.39 28.45 -26.11
C ILE A 388 -7.27 27.94 -27.56
N ILE A 389 -6.23 27.17 -27.87
CA ILE A 389 -6.04 26.61 -29.22
C ILE A 389 -7.13 25.59 -29.56
N PHE A 390 -7.60 24.86 -28.55
CA PHE A 390 -8.63 23.85 -28.73
C PHE A 390 -10.03 24.44 -28.90
N ASP A 391 -10.26 25.63 -28.34
CA ASP A 391 -11.51 26.37 -28.52
C ASP A 391 -11.67 26.97 -29.93
N ASN A 392 -10.55 27.21 -30.64
CA ASN A 392 -10.53 27.84 -31.97
C ASN A 392 -10.58 26.85 -33.15
N LYS A 393 -10.90 25.57 -32.89
CA LYS A 393 -11.04 24.51 -33.91
C LYS A 393 -12.39 23.84 -33.78
#